data_AF-A0A510DRP5-F1
#
_entry.id   AF-A0A510DRP5-F1
#
_cell.length_a   1.000
_cell.length_b   1.000
_cell.length_c   1.000
_cell.angle_alpha   90.00
_cell.angle_beta   90.00
_cell.angle_gamma   90.00
#
_symmetry.space_group_name_H-M   'P 1'
#
loop_
_entity.id
_entity.type
_entity.pdbx_description
1 polymer ?
#
loop_
_entity_poly.entity_id
_entity_poly.type
_entity_poly.pdbx_seq_one_letter_code
_entity_poly.pdbx_strand_id
1 'polypeptide(L)'
;MVQRKNRRGISGSLTSFILIAASVVISLVVIGFAFGTLTYTSTPTVKQDGEMLILSKGEEYCLTGVVTSSGNVIIDSVSVNGNMESISVKINQGQNNLDIPLPSSFNPQQGQHYNVILGLSDGTNLNAYAYYS
;
A
#
# COMPACT_ATOMS: atom_id res chain seq x y z
N MET A 1 51.13 -32.08 51.11
CA MET A 1 50.68 -30.83 50.45
C MET A 1 50.05 -31.19 49.12
N VAL A 2 48.74 -31.01 48.94
CA VAL A 2 48.06 -31.27 47.65
C VAL A 2 47.88 -29.93 46.95
N GLN A 3 48.61 -29.71 45.86
CA GLN A 3 48.44 -28.51 45.04
C GLN A 3 47.14 -28.61 44.23
N ARG A 4 46.21 -27.66 44.45
CA ARG A 4 45.01 -27.50 43.61
C ARG A 4 45.40 -26.74 42.33
N LYS A 5 45.40 -27.47 41.20
CA LYS A 5 45.64 -26.92 39.86
C LYS A 5 44.51 -25.97 39.44
N ASN A 6 44.91 -24.77 39.04
CA ASN A 6 44.08 -23.60 38.75
C ASN A 6 43.15 -23.87 37.53
N ARG A 7 41.86 -24.18 37.77
CA ARG A 7 40.82 -24.38 36.72
C ARG A 7 40.10 -23.08 36.31
N ARG A 8 40.69 -21.91 36.57
CA ARG A 8 40.03 -20.60 36.32
C ARG A 8 40.11 -20.09 34.88
N GLY A 9 40.96 -20.68 34.03
CA GLY A 9 41.11 -20.25 32.63
C GLY A 9 40.05 -20.80 31.66
N ILE A 10 39.48 -21.98 31.95
CA ILE A 10 38.57 -22.70 31.03
C ILE A 10 37.14 -22.14 31.09
N SER A 11 36.71 -21.63 32.26
CA SER A 11 35.37 -21.08 32.43
C SER A 11 35.18 -19.76 31.68
N GLY A 12 36.20 -18.89 31.66
CA GLY A 12 36.14 -17.60 30.96
C GLY A 12 36.11 -17.75 29.42
N SER A 13 36.91 -18.67 28.88
CA SER A 13 36.92 -18.94 27.44
C SER A 13 35.62 -19.58 26.96
N LEU A 14 35.01 -20.44 27.77
CA LEU A 14 33.75 -21.09 27.42
C LEU A 14 32.59 -20.10 27.41
N THR A 15 32.51 -19.21 28.39
CA THR A 15 31.49 -18.15 28.38
C THR A 15 31.65 -17.22 27.19
N SER A 16 32.88 -16.83 26.84
CA SER A 16 33.13 -16.01 25.64
C SER A 16 32.74 -16.73 24.35
N PHE A 17 33.04 -18.03 24.23
CA PHE A 17 32.66 -18.80 23.04
C PHE A 17 31.14 -18.87 22.86
N ILE A 18 30.39 -19.13 23.94
CA ILE A 18 28.93 -19.16 23.91
C ILE A 18 28.37 -17.79 23.50
N LEU A 19 28.91 -16.71 24.05
CA LEU A 19 28.49 -15.35 23.72
C LEU A 19 28.79 -15.00 22.25
N ILE A 20 29.95 -15.39 21.72
CA ILE A 20 30.31 -15.18 20.32
C ILE A 20 29.39 -15.98 19.41
N ALA A 21 29.16 -17.26 19.71
CA ALA A 21 28.27 -18.11 18.92
C ALA A 21 26.83 -17.54 18.90
N ALA A 22 26.31 -17.13 20.07
CA ALA A 22 25.00 -16.50 20.17
C ALA A 22 24.93 -15.18 19.39
N SER A 23 25.98 -14.34 19.48
CA SER A 23 26.06 -13.09 18.73
C SER A 23 26.02 -13.32 17.22
N VAL A 24 26.78 -14.29 16.72
CA VAL A 24 26.81 -14.61 15.29
C VAL A 24 25.44 -15.07 14.80
N VAL A 25 24.76 -15.93 15.57
CA VAL A 25 23.42 -16.41 15.22
C VAL A 25 22.43 -15.25 15.17
N ILE A 26 22.43 -14.37 16.17
CA ILE A 26 21.54 -13.19 16.19
C ILE A 26 21.84 -12.27 14.99
N SER A 27 23.11 -12.01 14.69
CA SER A 27 23.49 -11.19 13.53
C SER A 27 22.99 -11.78 12.21
N LEU A 28 23.08 -13.10 12.01
CA LEU A 28 22.57 -13.75 10.80
C LEU A 28 21.05 -13.62 10.67
N VAL A 29 20.31 -13.76 11.78
CA VAL A 29 18.85 -13.55 11.79
C VAL A 29 18.49 -12.11 11.44
N VAL A 30 19.19 -11.13 12.02
CA VAL A 30 18.95 -9.71 11.73
C VAL A 30 19.26 -9.37 10.28
N ILE A 31 20.37 -9.89 9.74
CA ILE A 31 20.73 -9.72 8.32
C ILE A 31 19.69 -10.37 7.41
N GLY A 32 19.27 -11.60 7.72
CA GLY A 32 18.21 -12.29 6.97
C GLY A 32 16.87 -11.55 7.00
N PHE A 33 16.50 -10.99 8.15
CA PHE A 33 15.30 -10.15 8.29
C PHE A 33 15.43 -8.82 7.55
N ALA A 34 16.58 -8.15 7.63
CA ALA A 34 16.84 -6.90 6.92
C ALA A 34 16.77 -7.11 5.39
N PHE A 35 17.41 -8.15 4.85
CA PHE A 35 17.32 -8.44 3.42
C PHE A 35 15.95 -9.01 3.01
N GLY A 36 15.29 -9.78 3.86
CA GLY A 36 13.92 -10.28 3.62
C GLY A 36 12.85 -9.19 3.67
N THR A 37 13.11 -8.08 4.37
CA THR A 37 12.25 -6.90 4.35
C THR A 37 12.57 -5.98 3.17
N LEU A 38 13.80 -5.96 2.65
CA LEU A 38 14.11 -5.21 1.43
C LEU A 38 13.44 -5.76 0.15
N THR A 39 12.83 -6.95 0.21
CA THR A 39 11.96 -7.47 -0.85
C THR A 39 10.51 -7.00 -0.73
N TYR A 40 10.21 -5.88 -0.04
CA TYR A 40 8.92 -5.19 -0.19
C TYR A 40 8.72 -4.91 -1.68
N THR A 41 7.99 -5.81 -2.33
CA THR A 41 7.53 -5.68 -3.70
C THR A 41 6.80 -4.35 -3.76
N SER A 42 7.26 -3.46 -4.63
CA SER A 42 6.67 -2.15 -4.85
C SER A 42 5.15 -2.25 -4.86
N THR A 43 4.49 -1.65 -3.86
CA THR A 43 3.03 -1.56 -3.82
C THR A 43 2.57 -0.91 -5.13
N PRO A 44 1.52 -1.42 -5.78
CA PRO A 44 0.99 -0.80 -6.98
C PRO A 44 0.70 0.68 -6.71
N THR A 45 1.17 1.56 -7.59
CA THR A 45 0.86 2.97 -7.53
C THR A 45 -0.10 3.28 -8.67
N VAL A 46 -1.26 3.83 -8.33
CA VAL A 46 -2.25 4.30 -9.31
C VAL A 46 -2.15 5.81 -9.41
N LYS A 47 -2.11 6.33 -10.63
CA LYS A 47 -2.07 7.77 -10.92
C LYS A 47 -3.15 8.14 -11.91
N GLN A 48 -3.73 9.31 -11.72
CA GLN A 48 -4.61 9.93 -12.71
C GLN A 48 -3.76 10.44 -13.88
N ASP A 49 -4.14 10.03 -15.09
CA ASP A 49 -3.51 10.48 -16.34
C ASP A 49 -4.51 11.33 -17.12
N GLY A 50 -4.30 12.64 -17.09
CA GLY A 50 -5.18 13.60 -17.76
C GLY A 50 -6.40 13.99 -16.93
N GLU A 51 -7.40 14.55 -17.61
CA GLU A 51 -8.62 15.04 -16.96
C GLU A 51 -9.59 13.91 -16.64
N MET A 52 -10.20 13.98 -15.45
CA MET A 52 -11.32 13.14 -15.05
C MET A 52 -12.61 13.94 -15.20
N LEU A 53 -13.66 13.27 -15.67
CA LEU A 53 -14.97 13.86 -15.89
C LEU A 53 -16.00 13.12 -15.05
N ILE A 54 -16.95 13.87 -14.51
CA ILE A 54 -18.19 13.31 -13.97
C ILE A 54 -19.22 13.45 -15.07
N LEU A 55 -19.93 12.38 -15.36
CA LEU A 55 -20.98 12.33 -16.39
C LEU A 55 -22.27 11.81 -15.76
N SER A 56 -23.41 12.43 -16.10
CA SER A 56 -24.71 11.88 -15.75
C SER A 56 -25.06 10.74 -16.71
N LYS A 57 -25.30 9.54 -16.17
CA LYS A 57 -25.77 8.35 -16.89
C LYS A 57 -27.17 7.97 -16.40
N GLY A 58 -28.16 8.81 -16.72
CA GLY A 58 -29.53 8.61 -16.28
C GLY A 58 -29.72 9.13 -14.86
N GLU A 59 -30.02 8.24 -13.90
CA GLU A 59 -30.24 8.61 -12.50
C GLU A 59 -28.95 8.62 -11.66
N GLU A 60 -27.84 8.15 -12.22
CA GLU A 60 -26.55 8.05 -11.52
C GLU A 60 -25.48 8.93 -12.16
N TYR A 61 -24.48 9.31 -11.35
CA TYR A 61 -23.29 10.02 -11.82
C TYR A 61 -22.12 9.04 -11.88
N CYS A 62 -21.37 9.05 -12.97
CA CYS A 62 -20.19 8.22 -13.12
C CYS A 62 -18.94 9.07 -13.27
N LEU A 63 -17.87 8.66 -12.59
CA LEU A 63 -16.52 9.15 -12.80
C LEU A 63 -15.91 8.41 -14.00
N THR A 64 -15.51 9.16 -15.02
CA THR A 64 -14.86 8.65 -16.22
C THR A 64 -13.52 9.34 -16.45
N GLY A 65 -12.49 8.57 -16.79
CA GLY A 65 -11.19 9.12 -17.16
C GLY A 65 -10.12 8.04 -17.21
N VAL A 66 -8.87 8.44 -17.38
CA VAL A 66 -7.75 7.52 -17.56
C VAL A 66 -6.89 7.49 -16.30
N VAL A 67 -6.54 6.28 -15.87
CA VAL A 67 -5.52 6.07 -14.83
C VAL A 67 -4.44 5.12 -15.32
N THR A 68 -3.22 5.32 -14.84
CA THR A 68 -2.13 4.36 -15.01
C THR A 68 -1.75 3.74 -13.69
N SER A 69 -1.62 2.42 -13.69
CA SER A 69 -1.17 1.66 -12.52
C SER A 69 0.15 0.95 -12.79
N SER A 70 1.05 0.96 -11.81
CA SER A 70 2.30 0.19 -11.88
C SER A 70 2.11 -1.31 -11.64
N GLY A 71 0.92 -1.74 -11.19
CA GLY A 71 0.58 -3.15 -10.91
C GLY A 71 -0.93 -3.41 -10.93
N ASN A 72 -1.35 -4.63 -10.59
CA ASN A 72 -2.77 -4.97 -10.50
C ASN A 72 -3.33 -4.59 -9.13
N VAL A 73 -4.44 -3.87 -9.10
CA VAL A 73 -5.10 -3.42 -7.86
C VAL A 73 -6.62 -3.33 -8.07
N ILE A 74 -7.39 -3.32 -6.99
CA ILE A 74 -8.85 -3.18 -7.04
C ILE A 74 -9.21 -1.87 -6.35
N ILE A 75 -10.10 -1.08 -6.96
CA ILE A 75 -10.79 0.00 -6.26
C ILE A 75 -11.93 -0.65 -5.47
N ASP A 76 -11.89 -0.50 -4.15
CA ASP A 76 -12.86 -1.09 -3.21
C ASP A 76 -13.91 -0.09 -2.71
N SER A 77 -13.64 1.21 -2.86
CA SER A 77 -14.50 2.26 -2.37
C SER A 77 -14.34 3.54 -3.17
N VAL A 78 -15.42 4.30 -3.24
CA VAL A 78 -15.46 5.63 -3.84
C VAL A 78 -16.10 6.59 -2.84
N SER A 79 -15.46 7.74 -2.63
CA SER A 79 -15.96 8.77 -1.74
C SER A 79 -15.85 10.15 -2.37
N VAL A 80 -16.89 10.96 -2.21
CA VAL A 80 -16.93 12.34 -2.68
C VAL A 80 -17.81 13.16 -1.75
N ASN A 81 -17.32 14.34 -1.33
CA ASN A 81 -18.03 15.25 -0.41
C ASN A 81 -18.58 14.59 0.87
N GLY A 82 -17.88 13.58 1.41
CA GLY A 82 -18.28 12.87 2.62
C GLY A 82 -19.29 11.72 2.41
N ASN A 83 -19.81 11.56 1.19
CA ASN A 83 -20.55 10.35 0.81
C ASN A 83 -19.54 9.25 0.44
N MET A 84 -19.83 8.00 0.77
CA MET A 84 -18.98 6.86 0.46
C MET A 84 -19.83 5.66 0.07
N GLU A 85 -19.41 4.96 -0.98
CA GLU A 85 -19.97 3.67 -1.39
C GLU A 85 -18.86 2.66 -1.65
N SER A 86 -19.17 1.39 -1.40
CA SER A 86 -18.27 0.27 -1.71
C SER A 86 -18.50 -0.19 -3.14
N ILE A 87 -17.40 -0.37 -3.87
CA ILE A 87 -17.40 -0.80 -5.27
C ILE A 87 -16.34 -1.88 -5.47
N SER A 88 -16.32 -2.51 -6.64
CA SER A 88 -15.26 -3.46 -6.97
C SER A 88 -14.89 -3.33 -8.44
N VAL A 89 -13.87 -2.51 -8.70
CA VAL A 89 -13.37 -2.26 -10.06
C VAL A 89 -11.90 -2.65 -10.15
N LYS A 90 -11.58 -3.57 -11.06
CA LYS A 90 -10.20 -4.04 -11.26
C LYS A 90 -9.43 -3.05 -12.13
N ILE A 91 -8.24 -2.68 -11.70
CA ILE A 91 -7.24 -1.93 -12.45
C ILE A 91 -6.08 -2.87 -12.76
N ASN A 92 -5.79 -3.05 -14.06
CA ASN A 92 -4.65 -3.84 -14.49
C ASN A 92 -3.38 -2.98 -14.52
N GLN A 93 -2.21 -3.61 -14.57
CA GLN A 93 -0.98 -2.89 -14.84
C GLN A 93 -1.04 -2.15 -16.19
N GLY A 94 -0.58 -0.90 -16.21
CA GLY A 94 -0.62 -0.01 -17.38
C GLY A 94 -1.81 0.95 -17.35
N GLN A 95 -2.21 1.41 -18.53
CA GLN A 95 -3.28 2.39 -18.70
C GLN A 95 -4.66 1.72 -18.67
N ASN A 96 -5.58 2.28 -17.90
CA ASN A 96 -6.95 1.79 -17.74
C ASN A 96 -7.93 2.95 -17.87
N ASN A 97 -9.04 2.72 -18.56
CA ASN A 97 -10.16 3.65 -18.59
C ASN A 97 -11.09 3.31 -17.42
N LEU A 98 -11.31 4.28 -16.55
CA LEU A 98 -12.24 4.17 -15.44
C LEU A 98 -13.65 4.56 -15.90
N ASP A 99 -14.62 3.81 -15.39
CA ASP A 99 -16.04 4.11 -15.46
C ASP A 99 -16.65 3.63 -14.14
N ILE A 100 -16.74 4.53 -13.17
CA ILE A 100 -17.04 4.20 -11.78
C ILE A 100 -18.28 4.95 -11.34
N PRO A 101 -19.34 4.28 -10.85
CA PRO A 101 -20.49 4.97 -10.29
C PRO A 101 -20.07 5.74 -9.03
N LEU A 102 -20.47 6.99 -8.93
CA LEU A 102 -20.34 7.81 -7.73
C LEU A 102 -21.47 7.48 -6.75
N PRO A 103 -21.29 7.76 -5.45
CA PRO A 103 -22.29 7.47 -4.44
C PRO A 103 -23.68 8.03 -4.80
N SER A 104 -24.73 7.24 -4.64
CA SER A 104 -26.12 7.61 -4.97
C SER A 104 -26.62 8.88 -4.27
N SER A 105 -26.10 9.19 -3.08
CA SER A 105 -26.40 10.41 -2.33
C SER A 105 -25.67 11.66 -2.82
N PHE A 106 -24.74 11.52 -3.78
CA PHE A 106 -23.99 12.61 -4.36
C PHE A 106 -24.78 13.33 -5.46
N ASN A 107 -24.98 14.63 -5.28
CA ASN A 107 -25.65 15.49 -6.23
C ASN A 107 -24.72 16.63 -6.65
N PRO A 108 -23.90 16.45 -7.70
CA PRO A 108 -23.01 17.49 -8.20
C PRO A 108 -23.78 18.61 -8.92
N GLN A 109 -23.17 19.80 -8.95
CA GLN A 109 -23.63 20.96 -9.70
C GLN A 109 -22.78 21.09 -10.97
N GLN A 110 -23.44 21.19 -12.12
CA GLN A 110 -22.75 21.26 -13.41
C GLN A 110 -21.79 22.45 -13.45
N GLY A 111 -20.61 22.24 -14.02
CA GLY A 111 -19.56 23.26 -14.10
C GLY A 111 -18.64 23.36 -12.88
N GLN A 112 -18.77 22.44 -11.91
CA GLN A 112 -17.93 22.42 -10.71
C GLN A 112 -16.87 21.31 -10.75
N HIS A 113 -15.79 21.51 -9.99
CA HIS A 113 -14.78 20.50 -9.74
C HIS A 113 -15.02 19.81 -8.39
N TYR A 114 -14.78 18.51 -8.36
CA TYR A 114 -14.92 17.67 -7.18
C TYR A 114 -13.64 16.85 -6.97
N ASN A 115 -13.26 16.67 -5.71
CA ASN A 115 -12.22 15.72 -5.33
C ASN A 115 -12.88 14.39 -4.97
N VAL A 116 -12.69 13.39 -5.82
CA VAL A 116 -13.19 12.03 -5.61
C VAL A 116 -12.04 11.18 -5.07
N ILE A 117 -12.26 10.56 -3.92
CA ILE A 117 -11.28 9.69 -3.27
C ILE A 117 -11.66 8.25 -3.61
N LEU A 118 -10.78 7.56 -4.32
CA LEU A 118 -10.91 6.14 -4.65
C LEU A 118 -10.04 5.34 -3.69
N GLY A 119 -10.66 4.53 -2.85
CA GLY A 119 -9.95 3.60 -1.97
C GLY A 119 -9.51 2.36 -2.73
N LEU A 120 -8.26 1.98 -2.53
CA LEU A 120 -7.63 0.85 -3.18
C LEU A 120 -7.50 -0.30 -2.19
N SER A 121 -7.60 -1.54 -2.70
CA SER A 121 -7.54 -2.77 -1.91
C SER A 121 -6.22 -2.98 -1.15
N ASP A 122 -5.19 -2.21 -1.48
CA ASP A 122 -3.90 -2.20 -0.78
C ASP A 122 -3.85 -1.22 0.41
N GLY A 123 -4.96 -0.53 0.70
CA GLY A 123 -5.09 0.44 1.77
C GLY A 123 -4.64 1.86 1.40
N THR A 124 -4.23 2.09 0.15
CA THR A 124 -3.92 3.42 -0.36
C THR A 124 -5.13 4.08 -1.02
N ASN A 125 -5.04 5.38 -1.30
CA ASN A 125 -6.12 6.13 -1.93
C ASN A 125 -5.60 6.89 -3.16
N LEU A 126 -6.43 6.95 -4.21
CA LEU A 126 -6.24 7.86 -5.33
C LEU A 126 -7.19 9.05 -5.18
N ASN A 127 -6.64 10.26 -5.07
CA ASN A 127 -7.40 11.50 -5.17
C ASN A 127 -7.55 11.88 -6.64
N ALA A 128 -8.75 11.68 -7.18
CA ALA A 128 -9.12 12.03 -8.54
C ALA A 128 -9.80 13.40 -8.57
N TYR A 129 -9.17 14.36 -9.23
CA TYR A 129 -9.76 15.69 -9.44
C TYR A 129 -10.59 15.65 -10.72
N ALA A 130 -11.92 15.71 -10.56
CA ALA A 130 -12.87 15.54 -11.65
C ALA A 130 -13.73 16.77 -11.86
N TYR A 131 -14.05 17.08 -13.11
CA TYR A 131 -14.96 18.16 -13.50
C TYR A 131 -16.33 17.57 -13.88
N TYR A 132 -17.41 18.14 -13.34
CA TYR A 132 -18.75 17.77 -13.79
C TYR A 132 -19.14 18.61 -15.01
N SER A 133 -19.16 17.94 -16.17
CA SER A 133 -19.54 18.53 -17.46
C SER A 133 -21.03 18.47 -17.74
#